data_AF-A0A970AKW5-F1
#
_entry.id   AF-A0A970AKW5-F1
#
_cell.length_a   1.000
_cell.length_b   1.000
_cell.length_c   1.000
_cell.angle_alpha   90.00
_cell.angle_beta   90.00
_cell.angle_gamma   90.00
#
_symmetry.space_group_name_H-M   'P 1'
#
loop_
_entity.id
_entity.type
_entity.pdbx_description
1 polymer ?
#
loop_
_entity_poly.entity_id
_entity_poly.type
_entity_poly.pdbx_seq_one_letter_code
_entity_poly.pdbx_strand_id
1 'polypeptide(L)' 'MNLTSDVVWKIFVTTGSVTAYLLYKQLSALTKQSLH' A
#
# COMPACT_ATOMS: atom_id res chain seq x y z
N MET A 1 6.60 -6.88 -9.55
CA MET A 1 6.32 -7.07 -8.12
C MET A 1 6.66 -5.79 -7.38
N ASN A 2 5.66 -4.99 -6.98
CA ASN A 2 5.89 -3.72 -6.29
C ASN A 2 6.04 -4.02 -4.78
N LEU A 3 7.24 -4.47 -4.38
CA LEU A 3 7.56 -5.00 -3.04
C LEU A 3 7.01 -4.10 -1.91
N THR A 4 7.03 -2.79 -2.12
CA THR A 4 6.62 -1.78 -1.15
C THR A 4 5.12 -1.83 -0.83
N SER A 5 4.24 -2.02 -1.81
CA SER A 5 2.78 -2.03 -1.56
C SER A 5 2.33 -3.32 -0.85
N ASP A 6 2.97 -4.44 -1.17
CA ASP A 6 2.65 -5.75 -0.58
C ASP A 6 3.04 -5.81 0.92
N VAL A 7 4.20 -5.25 1.26
CA VAL A 7 4.66 -5.15 2.66
C VAL A 7 3.72 -4.26 3.48
N VAL A 8 3.32 -3.10 2.96
CA VAL A 8 2.41 -2.20 3.67
C VAL A 8 1.03 -2.82 3.85
N TRP A 9 0.53 -3.57 2.86
CA TRP A 9 -0.71 -4.33 3.00
C TRP A 9 -0.61 -5.39 4.10
N LYS A 10 0.49 -6.15 4.15
CA LYS A 10 0.71 -7.16 5.20
C LYS A 10 0.75 -6.53 6.60
N ILE A 11 1.39 -5.38 6.77
CA ILE A 11 1.42 -4.64 8.04
C ILE A 11 0.00 -4.26 8.48
N PHE A 12 -0.84 -3.77 7.55
CA PHE A 12 -2.24 -3.49 7.88
C PHE A 12 -2.98 -4.75 8.33
N VAL A 13 -2.87 -5.86 7.59
CA VAL A 13 -3.55 -7.11 7.92
C VAL A 13 -3.11 -7.66 9.28
N THR A 14 -1.84 -7.52 9.66
CA THR A 14 -1.33 -8.05 10.93
C THR A 14 -1.57 -7.14 12.13
N THR A 15 -1.61 -5.81 11.93
CA THR A 15 -1.70 -4.83 13.03
C THR A 15 -3.05 -4.13 13.13
N GLY A 16 -3.88 -4.18 12.09
CA GLY A 16 -5.09 -3.37 11.96
C GLY A 16 -4.83 -1.87 11.86
N SER A 17 -3.58 -1.45 11.64
CA SER A 17 -3.21 -0.03 11.64
C SER A 17 -3.83 0.73 10.47
N VAL A 18 -4.71 1.69 10.78
CA VAL A 18 -5.35 2.56 9.79
C VAL A 18 -4.32 3.35 8.98
N THR A 19 -3.22 3.76 9.60
CA THR A 19 -2.12 4.47 8.92
C THR A 19 -1.48 3.61 7.82
N ALA A 20 -1.29 2.31 8.08
CA ALA A 20 -0.76 1.39 7.07
C ALA A 20 -1.74 1.22 5.89
N TYR A 21 -3.05 1.18 6.14
CA TYR A 21 -4.05 1.14 5.08
C TYR A 21 -4.02 2.42 4.21
N LEU A 22 -3.92 3.60 4.82
CA LEU A 22 -3.82 4.86 4.09
C LEU A 22 -2.56 4.93 3.22
N LEU A 23 -1.42 4.48 3.75
CA LEU A 23 -0.17 4.38 3.01
C LEU A 23 -0.28 3.40 1.82
N TYR A 24 -0.88 2.23 2.02
CA TYR A 24 -1.15 1.29 0.93
C TYR A 24 -2.00 1.93 -0.18
N LYS A 25 -3.05 2.67 0.18
CA LYS A 25 -3.91 3.37 -0.77
C LYS A 25 -3.15 4.43 -1.57
N GLN A 26 -2.27 5.19 -0.93
CA GLN A 26 -1.44 6.19 -1.61
C GLN A 26 -0.45 5.53 -2.58
N LEU A 27 0.25 4.50 -2.15
CA LEU A 27 1.20 3.75 -3.01
C LEU A 27 0.50 3.08 -4.19
N SER A 28 -0.69 2.53 -3.96
CA SER A 28 -1.53 1.92 -5.00
C SER A 28 -2.00 2.96 -6.02
N ALA A 29 -2.38 4.16 -5.58
CA ALA A 29 -2.76 5.26 -6.46
C ALA A 29 -1.58 5.74 -7.31
N LEU A 30 -0.40 5.93 -6.72
CA LEU A 30 0.83 6.31 -7.42
C LEU A 30 1.23 5.27 -8.48
N THR A 31 1.10 3.99 -8.15
CA THR A 31 1.39 2.90 -9.10
C THR A 31 0.45 2.92 -10.30
N LYS A 32 -0.84 3.24 -10.09
CA LYS A 32 -1.81 3.36 -11.18
C LYS A 32 -1.56 4.60 -12.05
N GLN A 33 -1.08 5.68 -11.45
CA GLN A 33 -0.81 6.94 -12.17
C GLN A 33 0.48 6.89 -12.99
N SER A 34 1.45 6.05 -12.60
CA SER A 34 2.69 5.83 -13.35
C SER A 34 2.50 4.96 -14.61
N LEU A 35 1.31 4.41 -14.85
CA LEU A 35 1.01 3.49 -15.95
C LEU A 35 0.18 4.15 -17.08
N HIS A 36 0.07 5.49 -17.06
CA HIS A 36 -0.62 6.30 -18.06
C HIS A 36 0.34 7.28 -18.74
#